data_AF-A0A3A9XAR5-F1
#
_entry.id   AF-A0A3A9XAR5-F1
#
_cell.length_a   1.000
_cell.length_b   1.000
_cell.length_c   1.000
_cell.angle_alpha   90.00
_cell.angle_beta   90.00
_cell.angle_gamma   90.00
#
_symmetry.space_group_name_H-M   'P 1'
#
loop_
_entity.id
_entity.type
_entity.pdbx_description
1 polymer ?
#
loop_
_entity_poly.entity_id
_entity_poly.type
_entity_poly.pdbx_seq_one_letter_code
_entity_poly.pdbx_strand_id
1 'polypeptide(L)'
;MTELDSVRENLNGFWVPENQIDAEEILWLDFHKEKNSATWEIIPYNEQIKRTESLPYKSCPTMVELIKLNGKTQMEFVSLGGSSTTEIQHLTKTKFKIDGITYLRHKGYDFLKSWNVHGYEN
;
A
#
# COMPACT_ATOMS: atom_id res chain seq x y z
N MET A 1 -10.14 -18.24 -4.16
CA MET A 1 -9.28 -17.08 -4.48
C MET A 1 -9.88 -16.36 -5.67
N THR A 2 -10.34 -15.14 -5.46
CA THR A 2 -10.91 -14.24 -6.47
C THR A 2 -9.80 -13.44 -7.17
N GLU A 3 -10.13 -12.76 -8.27
CA GLU A 3 -9.21 -11.82 -8.90
C GLU A 3 -8.76 -10.72 -7.92
N LEU A 4 -9.68 -10.20 -7.10
CA LEU A 4 -9.37 -9.18 -6.08
C LEU A 4 -8.47 -9.73 -4.97
N ASP A 5 -8.61 -11.02 -4.60
CA ASP A 5 -7.68 -11.65 -3.66
C ASP A 5 -6.25 -11.64 -4.21
N SER A 6 -6.08 -11.93 -5.51
CA SER A 6 -4.77 -11.90 -6.16
C SER A 6 -4.21 -10.48 -6.30
N VAL A 7 -5.08 -9.50 -6.60
CA VAL A 7 -4.70 -8.09 -6.65
C VAL A 7 -4.23 -7.61 -5.29
N ARG A 8 -4.99 -7.92 -4.23
CA ARG A 8 -4.65 -7.63 -2.84
C ARG A 8 -3.30 -8.23 -2.46
N GLU A 9 -3.09 -9.51 -2.74
CA GLU A 9 -1.82 -10.20 -2.43
C GLU A 9 -0.63 -9.54 -3.14
N ASN A 10 -0.79 -9.17 -4.41
CA ASN A 10 0.27 -8.53 -5.18
C ASN A 10 0.57 -7.10 -4.70
N LEU A 11 -0.44 -6.34 -4.27
CA LEU A 11 -0.30 -4.95 -3.81
C LEU A 11 0.18 -4.84 -2.36
N ASN A 12 -0.15 -5.81 -1.51
CA ASN A 12 0.18 -5.76 -0.09
C ASN A 12 1.71 -5.73 0.14
N GLY A 13 2.25 -4.68 0.76
CA GLY A 13 3.68 -4.53 1.04
C GLY A 13 4.22 -3.14 0.72
N PHE A 14 5.53 -3.07 0.46
CA PHE A 14 6.24 -1.81 0.31
C PHE A 14 6.59 -1.50 -1.14
N TRP A 15 6.59 -0.22 -1.47
CA TRP A 15 6.74 0.28 -2.81
C TRP A 15 7.51 1.58 -2.86
N VAL A 16 8.18 1.82 -3.98
CA VAL A 16 8.90 3.06 -4.25
C VAL A 16 8.60 3.49 -5.70
N PRO A 17 8.44 4.80 -5.98
CA PRO A 17 8.32 5.27 -7.36
C PRO A 17 9.55 4.85 -8.19
N GLU A 18 9.33 4.37 -9.41
CA GLU A 18 10.40 3.89 -10.33
C GLU A 18 11.44 4.99 -10.64
N ASN A 19 11.05 6.26 -10.57
CA ASN A 19 11.93 7.41 -10.77
C ASN A 19 12.66 7.86 -9.49
N GLN A 20 12.42 7.22 -8.34
CA GLN A 20 12.99 7.57 -7.04
C GLN A 20 13.46 6.32 -6.29
N ILE A 21 14.23 5.44 -6.93
CA ILE A 21 14.63 4.15 -6.35
C ILE A 21 15.39 4.31 -5.02
N ASP A 22 16.14 5.40 -4.85
CA ASP A 22 16.85 5.77 -3.61
C ASP A 22 16.01 6.69 -2.70
N ALA A 23 14.68 6.65 -2.79
CA ALA A 23 13.81 7.55 -2.04
C ALA A 23 14.03 7.43 -0.53
N GLU A 24 14.03 8.59 0.13
CA GLU A 24 14.01 8.71 1.59
C GLU A 24 12.65 8.29 2.18
N GLU A 25 11.66 8.03 1.33
CA GLU A 25 10.31 7.63 1.70
C GLU A 25 9.86 6.42 0.87
N ILE A 26 9.09 5.54 1.50
CA ILE A 26 8.47 4.40 0.83
C ILE A 26 6.97 4.41 1.07
N LEU A 27 6.21 3.94 0.09
CA LEU A 27 4.81 3.63 0.24
C LEU A 27 4.67 2.26 0.91
N TRP A 28 3.83 2.19 1.92
CA TRP A 28 3.35 0.96 2.52
C TRP A 28 1.85 0.83 2.28
N LEU A 29 1.47 -0.29 1.67
CA LEU A 29 0.10 -0.75 1.53
C LEU A 29 -0.09 -1.95 2.46
N ASP A 30 -0.89 -1.81 3.51
CA ASP A 30 -1.25 -2.91 4.41
C ASP A 30 -2.73 -3.26 4.25
N PHE A 31 -2.99 -4.25 3.40
CA PHE A 31 -4.33 -4.77 3.17
C PHE A 31 -4.77 -5.69 4.30
N HIS A 32 -6.02 -5.51 4.73
CA HIS A 32 -6.67 -6.45 5.62
C HIS A 32 -6.76 -7.84 4.99
N LYS A 33 -6.49 -8.90 5.77
CA LYS A 33 -6.43 -10.30 5.28
C LYS A 33 -7.65 -10.73 4.47
N GLU A 34 -8.83 -10.31 4.90
CA GLU A 34 -10.11 -10.75 4.33
C GLU A 34 -10.89 -9.65 3.60
N LYS A 35 -10.46 -8.39 3.73
CA LYS A 35 -11.19 -7.25 3.15
C LYS A 35 -10.40 -6.69 1.99
N ASN A 36 -11.07 -5.89 1.17
CA ASN A 36 -10.45 -5.18 0.06
C ASN A 36 -9.88 -3.82 0.46
N SER A 37 -9.80 -3.55 1.76
CA SER A 37 -9.33 -2.28 2.32
C SER A 37 -7.88 -2.35 2.79
N ALA A 38 -7.15 -1.26 2.62
CA ALA A 38 -5.80 -1.06 3.12
C ALA A 38 -5.60 0.34 3.71
N THR A 39 -4.56 0.49 4.51
CA THR A 39 -3.94 1.80 4.74
C THR A 39 -2.94 2.10 3.62
N TRP A 40 -2.93 3.35 3.17
CA TRP A 40 -1.93 3.93 2.28
C TRP A 40 -1.09 4.90 3.10
N GLU A 41 0.15 4.50 3.36
CA GLU A 41 1.07 5.27 4.19
C GLU A 41 2.39 5.52 3.47
N ILE A 42 2.80 6.78 3.43
CA ILE A 42 4.17 7.14 3.06
C ILE A 42 4.98 7.22 4.35
N ILE A 43 6.01 6.38 4.49
CA ILE A 43 6.85 6.32 5.69
C ILE A 43 8.32 6.61 5.32
N PRO A 44 9.09 7.30 6.19
CA PRO A 44 10.52 7.47 5.96
C PRO A 44 11.23 6.12 5.88
N TYR A 45 12.19 5.98 4.97
CA TYR A 45 13.05 4.82 4.84
C TYR A 45 14.50 5.14 5.26
N ASN A 46 14.77 5.05 6.56
CA ASN A 46 16.07 5.38 7.15
C ASN A 46 16.57 4.34 8.18
N GLU A 47 17.86 4.44 8.52
CA GLU A 47 18.55 3.55 9.47
C GLU A 47 18.04 3.66 10.91
N GLN A 48 17.56 4.84 11.31
CA GLN A 48 17.02 5.02 12.67
C GLN A 48 15.80 4.12 12.88
N ILE A 49 14.83 4.14 11.96
CA ILE A 49 13.65 3.29 12.01
C ILE A 49 14.04 1.81 11.90
N LYS A 50 15.02 1.45 11.06
CA LYS A 50 15.52 0.05 10.98
C LYS A 50 16.06 -0.43 12.32
N ARG A 51 16.77 0.45 13.04
CA ARG A 51 17.38 0.13 14.34
C ARG A 51 16.38 0.12 15.49
N THR A 52 15.43 1.05 15.51
CA THR A 52 14.48 1.19 16.62
C THR A 52 13.19 0.42 16.40
N GLU A 53 12.94 -0.07 15.19
CA GLU A 53 11.71 -0.77 14.78
C GLU A 53 10.44 0.00 15.15
N SER A 54 10.51 1.33 15.01
CA SER A 54 9.46 2.26 15.45
C SER A 54 9.24 3.32 14.39
N LEU A 55 7.98 3.50 14.01
CA LEU A 55 7.56 4.53 13.07
C LEU A 55 7.28 5.85 13.81
N PRO A 56 7.59 7.01 13.20
CA PRO A 56 7.10 8.29 13.71
C PRO A 56 5.56 8.28 13.69
N TYR A 57 4.95 8.74 14.79
CA TYR A 57 3.50 8.76 14.92
C TYR A 57 2.84 9.60 13.80
N LYS A 58 1.91 9.00 13.05
CA LYS A 58 1.02 9.72 12.11
C LYS A 58 -0.42 9.52 12.55
N SER A 59 -1.15 10.63 12.64
CA SER A 59 -2.50 10.65 13.22
C SER A 59 -3.59 10.10 12.29
N CYS A 60 -3.40 10.09 10.96
CA CYS A 60 -4.45 9.75 9.99
C CYS A 60 -3.87 9.16 8.68
N PRO A 61 -3.78 7.83 8.52
CA PRO A 61 -3.45 7.23 7.23
C PRO A 61 -4.59 7.41 6.22
N THR A 62 -4.24 7.42 4.93
CA THR A 62 -5.27 7.40 3.87
C THR A 62 -5.83 5.99 3.76
N MET A 63 -7.16 5.85 3.73
CA MET A 63 -7.80 4.54 3.53
C MET A 63 -8.00 4.30 2.05
N VAL A 64 -7.72 3.07 1.61
CA VAL A 64 -7.87 2.66 0.22
C VAL A 64 -8.72 1.40 0.15
N GLU A 65 -9.66 1.34 -0.78
CA GLU A 65 -10.46 0.16 -1.08
C GLU A 65 -10.25 -0.31 -2.52
N LEU A 66 -10.14 -1.62 -2.73
CA LEU A 66 -10.16 -2.22 -4.06
C LEU A 66 -11.59 -2.44 -4.53
N ILE A 67 -11.95 -1.77 -5.61
CA ILE A 67 -13.26 -1.87 -6.23
C ILE A 67 -13.14 -2.39 -7.67
N LYS A 68 -14.25 -2.93 -8.19
CA LYS A 68 -14.40 -3.20 -9.62
C LYS A 68 -15.39 -2.21 -10.22
N LEU A 69 -14.93 -1.42 -11.17
CA LEU A 69 -15.76 -0.46 -11.89
C LEU A 69 -15.55 -0.67 -13.39
N ASN A 70 -16.64 -0.89 -14.13
CA ASN A 70 -16.63 -1.18 -15.58
C ASN A 70 -15.70 -2.35 -15.97
N GLY A 71 -15.67 -3.40 -15.15
CA GLY A 71 -14.84 -4.58 -15.39
C GLY A 71 -13.35 -4.39 -15.10
N LYS A 72 -12.93 -3.22 -14.60
CA LYS A 72 -11.55 -2.91 -14.25
C LYS A 72 -11.36 -2.79 -12.75
N THR A 73 -10.21 -3.24 -12.27
CA THR A 73 -9.82 -3.11 -10.86
C THR A 73 -9.25 -1.72 -10.59
N GLN A 74 -9.77 -1.05 -9.56
CA GLN A 74 -9.42 0.32 -9.20
C GLN A 74 -9.15 0.43 -7.69
N MET A 75 -8.39 1.46 -7.30
CA MET A 75 -8.28 1.91 -5.92
C MET A 75 -9.21 3.09 -5.71
N GLU A 76 -10.11 2.98 -4.74
CA GLU A 76 -10.85 4.11 -4.18
C GLU A 76 -10.11 4.64 -2.95
N PHE A 77 -9.65 5.88 -3.02
CA PHE A 77 -9.08 6.59 -1.88
C PHE A 77 -10.22 7.27 -1.13
N VAL A 78 -10.32 7.00 0.17
CA VAL A 78 -11.34 7.58 1.04
C VAL A 78 -10.66 8.49 2.06
N SER A 79 -11.07 9.76 2.07
CA SER A 79 -10.57 10.77 3.00
C SER A 79 -11.71 11.67 3.50
N LEU A 80 -11.44 12.50 4.51
CA LEU A 80 -12.42 13.46 5.05
C LEU A 80 -12.95 14.46 4.01
N GLY A 81 -12.23 14.67 2.90
CA GLY A 81 -12.60 15.60 1.83
C GLY A 81 -13.40 14.98 0.68
N GLY A 82 -13.67 13.68 0.70
CA GLY A 82 -14.34 12.94 -0.38
C GLY A 82 -13.60 11.66 -0.79
N SER A 83 -14.13 10.99 -1.81
CA SER A 83 -13.47 9.84 -2.43
C SER A 83 -13.03 10.10 -3.87
N SER A 84 -11.93 9.47 -4.27
CA SER A 84 -11.41 9.50 -5.64
C SER A 84 -10.99 8.11 -6.07
N THR A 85 -11.24 7.75 -7.31
CA THR A 85 -10.90 6.42 -7.86
C THR A 85 -9.78 6.51 -8.89
N THR A 86 -8.80 5.62 -8.81
CA THR A 86 -7.79 5.44 -9.88
C THR A 86 -7.74 3.99 -10.36
N GLU A 87 -7.61 3.80 -11.67
CA GLU A 87 -7.35 2.50 -12.25
C GLU A 87 -5.95 2.00 -11.87
N ILE A 88 -5.86 0.71 -11.52
CA ILE A 88 -4.57 0.04 -11.35
C ILE A 88 -4.14 -0.53 -12.71
N GLN A 89 -2.96 -0.13 -13.16
CA GLN A 89 -2.37 -0.55 -14.43
C GLN A 89 -1.11 -1.39 -14.18
N HIS A 90 -0.81 -2.30 -15.11
CA HIS A 90 0.43 -3.10 -15.12
C HIS A 90 0.75 -3.82 -13.79
N LEU A 91 -0.28 -4.32 -13.10
CA LEU A 91 -0.09 -4.99 -11.82
C LEU A 91 0.63 -6.34 -12.00
N THR A 92 1.72 -6.50 -11.28
CA THR A 92 2.50 -7.72 -11.12
C THR A 92 2.97 -7.82 -9.67
N LYS A 93 3.66 -8.91 -9.32
CA LYS A 93 4.26 -9.07 -7.98
C LYS A 93 5.33 -8.02 -7.65
N THR A 94 5.93 -7.39 -8.66
CA THR A 94 7.09 -6.51 -8.49
C THR A 94 6.84 -5.08 -8.94
N LYS A 95 5.71 -4.80 -9.58
CA LYS A 95 5.42 -3.50 -10.19
C LYS A 95 3.93 -3.27 -10.32
N PHE A 96 3.49 -2.03 -10.14
CA PHE A 96 2.17 -1.56 -10.55
C PHE A 96 2.25 -0.09 -10.96
N LYS A 97 1.18 0.43 -11.57
CA LYS A 97 1.06 1.83 -11.98
C LYS A 97 -0.30 2.38 -11.61
N ILE A 98 -0.33 3.58 -11.05
CA ILE A 98 -1.56 4.36 -10.80
C ILE A 98 -1.27 5.82 -11.15
N ASP A 99 -2.27 6.56 -11.63
CA ASP A 99 -2.16 7.99 -11.95
C ASP A 99 -0.86 8.39 -12.70
N GLY A 100 -0.45 7.58 -13.69
CA GLY A 100 0.78 7.82 -14.44
C GLY A 100 2.08 7.45 -13.73
N ILE A 101 2.08 7.23 -12.42
CA ILE A 101 3.24 6.89 -11.59
C ILE A 101 3.42 5.37 -11.53
N THR A 102 4.61 4.91 -11.91
CA THR A 102 5.02 3.51 -11.74
C THR A 102 5.64 3.31 -10.36
N TYR A 103 5.18 2.28 -9.66
CA TYR A 103 5.73 1.82 -8.39
C TYR A 103 6.44 0.47 -8.56
N LEU A 104 7.61 0.35 -7.94
CA LEU A 104 8.40 -0.87 -7.86
C LEU A 104 8.36 -1.43 -6.45
N ARG A 105 8.34 -2.76 -6.35
CA ARG A 105 8.34 -3.46 -5.07
C ARG A 105 9.61 -3.15 -4.32
N HIS A 106 9.46 -2.78 -3.06
CA HIS A 106 10.55 -2.47 -2.16
C HIS A 106 10.60 -3.48 -0.99
N LYS A 107 11.79 -3.70 -0.42
CA LYS A 107 11.94 -4.61 0.73
C LYS A 107 11.24 -4.10 1.99
N GLY A 108 11.19 -2.78 2.13
CA GLY A 108 10.66 -2.06 3.29
C GLY A 108 11.33 -2.48 4.60
N TYR A 109 10.48 -2.70 5.60
CA TYR A 109 10.87 -3.06 6.96
C TYR A 109 10.33 -4.43 7.34
N ASP A 110 11.18 -5.31 7.86
CA ASP A 110 10.76 -6.66 8.22
C ASP A 110 9.80 -6.69 9.42
N PHE A 111 10.02 -5.83 10.43
CA PHE A 111 9.15 -5.75 11.63
C PHE A 111 7.70 -5.35 11.32
N LEU A 112 7.47 -4.64 10.20
CA LEU A 112 6.14 -4.25 9.75
C LEU A 112 5.40 -5.37 9.00
N LYS A 113 6.09 -6.41 8.52
CA LYS A 113 5.44 -7.52 7.81
C LYS A 113 4.57 -8.39 8.72
N SER A 114 4.89 -8.39 10.02
CA SER A 114 4.07 -9.02 11.05
C SER A 114 3.08 -8.06 11.72
N TRP A 115 3.16 -6.77 11.40
CA TRP A 115 2.34 -5.75 12.02
C TRP A 115 0.96 -5.77 11.37
N ASN A 116 -0.01 -6.31 12.10
CA ASN A 116 -1.41 -6.30 11.68
C ASN A 116 -1.98 -4.94 12.12
N VAL A 117 -1.80 -3.88 11.31
CA VAL A 117 -2.23 -2.51 11.68
C VAL A 117 -3.73 -2.44 11.95
N HIS A 118 -4.47 -3.40 11.39
CA HIS A 118 -5.91 -3.54 11.54
C HIS A 118 -6.38 -4.17 12.86
N GLY A 119 -5.49 -4.63 13.75
CA GLY A 119 -5.84 -4.89 15.16
C GLY A 119 -7.02 -5.86 15.42
N TYR A 120 -7.26 -6.85 14.56
CA TYR A 120 -8.28 -7.88 14.81
C TYR A 120 -7.63 -9.26 15.02
N GLU A 121 -8.07 -9.89 16.11
CA GLU A 121 -7.60 -11.13 16.74
C GLU A 121 -7.64 -12.35 15.80
N ASN A 122 -6.85 -13.36 16.18
CA ASN A 122 -6.87 -14.71 15.59
C ASN A 122 -8.21 -15.43 15.81
#